data_AF-A0A2Z6ZVL5-F1
#
_entry.id   AF-A0A2Z6ZVL5-F1
#
_cell.length_a   1.000
_cell.length_b   1.000
_cell.length_c   1.000
_cell.angle_alpha   90.00
_cell.angle_beta   90.00
_cell.angle_gamma   90.00
#
_symmetry.space_group_name_H-M   'P 1'
#
loop_
_entity.id
_entity.type
_entity.pdbx_description
1 polymer ?
#
loop_
_entity_poly.entity_id
_entity_poly.type
_entity_poly.pdbx_seq_one_letter_code
_entity_poly.pdbx_strand_id
1 'polypeptide(L)' 'MVSMKNPLAAILDSNRFTGLNYQDWLRNLNLVLASEKLVYAIEKSPTEEAPACISPEELITLEKLA' A
#
# COMPACT_ATOMS: atom_id res chain seq x y z
N MET A 1 -9.07 -15.37 -20.50
CA MET A 1 -10.47 -15.20 -20.06
C MET A 1 -10.46 -15.00 -18.55
N VAL A 2 -10.87 -13.83 -18.07
CA VAL A 2 -11.03 -13.59 -16.63
C VAL A 2 -12.22 -14.41 -16.16
N SER A 3 -12.04 -15.25 -15.14
CA SER A 3 -13.10 -16.06 -14.55
C SER A 3 -14.13 -15.14 -13.89
N MET A 4 -15.25 -14.89 -14.59
CA MET A 4 -16.35 -14.00 -14.15
C MET A 4 -17.18 -14.57 -12.98
N LYS A 5 -16.58 -15.41 -12.12
CA LYS A 5 -17.28 -15.98 -10.95
C LYS A 5 -17.24 -15.05 -9.73
N ASN A 6 -16.30 -14.12 -9.68
CA ASN A 6 -16.18 -13.17 -8.60
C ASN A 6 -16.44 -11.74 -9.10
N PRO A 7 -17.57 -11.10 -8.73
CA PRO A 7 -17.89 -9.75 -9.15
C PRO A 7 -16.83 -8.72 -8.69
N LEU A 8 -16.16 -8.95 -7.56
CA LEU A 8 -15.06 -8.09 -7.10
C LEU A 8 -13.83 -8.19 -8.02
N ALA A 9 -13.50 -9.39 -8.49
CA ALA A 9 -12.38 -9.58 -9.42
C ALA A 9 -12.64 -8.85 -10.75
N ALA A 10 -13.87 -8.90 -11.25
CA ALA A 10 -14.25 -8.19 -12.47
C ALA A 10 -14.16 -6.66 -12.33
N ILE A 11 -14.54 -6.11 -11.16
CA ILE A 11 -14.42 -4.68 -10.87
C ILE A 11 -12.94 -4.27 -10.79
N LEU A 12 -12.11 -5.05 -10.10
CA LEU A 12 -10.68 -4.79 -9.98
C LEU A 12 -9.97 -4.84 -11.34
N ASP A 13 -10.29 -5.82 -12.19
CA ASP A 13 -9.74 -5.90 -13.55
C ASP A 13 -10.20 -4.75 -14.43
N SER A 14 -11.46 -4.32 -14.30
CA SER A 14 -12.01 -3.19 -15.09
C SER A 14 -11.41 -1.84 -14.69
N ASN A 15 -11.09 -1.66 -13.41
CA ASN A 15 -10.45 -0.45 -12.87
C ASN A 15 -8.93 -0.59 -12.79
N ARG A 16 -8.37 -1.66 -13.36
CA ARG A 16 -6.94 -1.89 -13.31
C ARG A 16 -6.25 -0.80 -14.12
N PHE A 17 -5.50 0.04 -13.43
CA PHE A 17 -4.62 1.00 -14.07
C PHE A 17 -3.56 0.22 -14.86
N THR A 18 -3.72 0.19 -16.19
CA THR A 18 -2.81 -0.52 -17.10
C THR A 18 -2.12 0.48 -18.02
N GLY A 19 -0.84 0.24 -18.30
CA GLY A 19 -0.04 1.05 -19.22
C GLY A 19 -0.01 2.54 -18.85
N LEU A 20 -0.36 3.40 -19.80
CA LEU A 20 -0.34 4.86 -19.67
C LEU A 20 -1.26 5.38 -18.57
N ASN A 21 -2.44 4.77 -18.36
CA ASN A 21 -3.37 5.21 -17.33
C ASN A 21 -2.78 5.14 -15.91
N TYR A 22 -1.91 4.15 -15.65
CA TYR A 22 -1.22 4.07 -14.36
C TYR A 22 -0.18 5.16 -14.20
N GLN A 23 0.60 5.42 -15.26
CA GLN A 23 1.63 6.46 -15.26
C GLN A 23 1.00 7.84 -15.12
N ASP A 24 -0.09 8.11 -15.83
CA ASP A 24 -0.83 9.37 -15.77
C ASP A 24 -1.49 9.55 -14.39
N TRP A 25 -2.08 8.49 -13.83
CA TRP A 25 -2.61 8.51 -12.46
C TRP A 25 -1.51 8.83 -11.43
N LEU A 26 -0.37 8.13 -11.51
CA LEU A 26 0.75 8.34 -10.60
C LEU A 26 1.34 9.75 -10.74
N ARG A 27 1.39 10.29 -11.96
CA ARG A 27 1.83 11.66 -12.23
C ARG A 27 0.88 12.69 -11.65
N ASN A 28 -0.43 12.51 -11.85
CA ASN A 28 -1.46 13.41 -11.32
C ASN A 28 -1.46 13.38 -9.78
N LEU A 29 -1.33 12.20 -9.19
CA LEU A 29 -1.20 12.04 -7.74
C LEU A 29 0.05 12.75 -7.20
N ASN A 30 1.20 12.58 -7.85
CA ASN A 30 2.44 13.28 -7.50
C ASN A 30 2.28 14.81 -7.54
N LEU A 31 1.57 15.35 -8.53
CA LEU A 31 1.34 16.80 -8.63
C LEU A 31 0.52 17.32 -7.44
N VAL A 32 -0.57 16.63 -7.08
CA VAL A 32 -1.39 16.99 -5.92
C VAL A 32 -0.58 16.90 -4.63
N LEU A 33 0.12 15.77 -4.41
CA LEU A 33 0.95 15.58 -3.22
C LEU A 33 2.10 16.60 -3.13
N ALA A 34 2.72 16.97 -4.25
CA ALA A 34 3.75 17.99 -4.28
C ALA A 34 3.21 19.37 -3.88
N SER A 35 1.99 19.71 -4.32
CA SER A 35 1.34 20.97 -3.94
C SER A 35 1.08 21.05 -2.43
N GLU A 36 0.81 19.91 -1.80
CA GLU A 36 0.57 19.79 -0.36
C GLU A 36 1.83 19.47 0.46
N LYS A 37 3.00 19.31 -0.19
CA LYS A 37 4.26 18.86 0.42
C LYS A 37 4.18 17.46 1.07
N LEU A 38 3.34 16.58 0.53
CA LEU A 38 3.07 15.22 1.00
C LEU A 38 3.68 14.11 0.12
N VAL A 39 4.61 14.43 -0.79
CA VAL A 39 5.22 13.45 -1.71
C VAL A 39 5.84 12.25 -0.98
N TYR A 40 6.32 12.46 0.25
CA TYR A 40 6.85 11.41 1.12
C TYR A 40 5.87 10.26 1.37
N ALA A 41 4.55 10.48 1.24
CA ALA A 41 3.52 9.47 1.46
C ALA A 41 3.56 8.31 0.43
N ILE A 42 4.14 8.56 -0.75
CA ILE A 42 4.30 7.56 -1.82
C ILE A 42 5.76 7.19 -2.09
N GLU A 43 6.71 8.03 -1.67
CA GLU A 43 8.16 7.72 -1.74
C GLU A 43 8.59 6.73 -0.67
N LYS A 44 7.86 6.64 0.45
CA LYS A 44 8.14 5.63 1.47
C LYS A 44 7.81 4.27 0.85
N SER A 45 8.83 3.58 0.36
CA SER A 45 8.82 2.11 0.31
C SER A 45 8.27 1.63 1.64
N PRO A 46 7.50 0.51 1.69
CA PRO A 46 7.04 -0.03 2.97
C PRO A 46 8.23 0.01 3.91
N THR A 47 8.10 0.78 5.00
CA THR A 47 9.17 0.83 6.01
C THR A 47 9.48 -0.63 6.28
N GLU A 48 10.71 -1.05 6.01
CA GLU A 48 11.14 -2.45 6.20
C GLU A 48 11.03 -2.89 7.67
N GLU A 49 10.55 -1.99 8.53
CA GLU A 49 10.12 -2.22 9.88
C GLU A 49 8.61 -1.95 10.00
N ALA A 50 7.80 -2.82 9.39
CA ALA A 50 6.72 -3.35 10.23
C ALA A 50 7.46 -4.08 11.36
N PRO A 51 7.20 -3.82 12.66
CA PRO A 51 7.77 -4.66 13.70
C PRO A 51 7.37 -6.08 13.32
N ALA A 52 8.36 -6.88 12.91
CA ALA A 52 8.16 -8.28 12.62
C ALA A 52 7.36 -8.81 13.79
N CYS A 53 6.19 -9.39 13.51
CA CYS A 53 5.32 -10.07 14.46
C CYS A 53 6.08 -10.37 15.75
N ILE A 54 5.87 -9.52 16.76
CA ILE A 54 6.65 -9.55 18.00
C ILE A 54 6.66 -11.01 18.46
N SER A 55 7.85 -11.60 18.61
CA SER A 55 7.93 -13.01 19.00
C SER A 55 7.21 -13.16 20.35
N PRO A 56 6.54 -14.30 20.63
CA PRO A 56 5.96 -14.55 21.94
C PRO A 56 6.95 -14.30 23.09
N GLU A 57 8.24 -14.54 22.88
CA GLU A 57 9.29 -14.26 23.88
C GLU A 57 9.50 -12.76 24.15
N GLU A 58 9.43 -11.93 23.11
CA GLU A 58 9.59 -10.48 23.23
C GLU A 58 8.36 -9.85 23.92
N LEU A 59 7.16 -10.40 23.68
CA LEU A 59 5.92 -9.99 24.37
C LEU A 59 6.00 -10.31 25.87
N ILE A 60 6.47 -11.50 26.23
CA ILE A 60 6.67 -11.90 27.64
C ILE A 60 7.67 -10.98 28.36
N THR A 61 8.68 -10.49 27.64
CA THR A 61 9.71 -9.61 28.23
C THR A 61 9.15 -8.21 28.50
N LEU A 62 8.25 -7.71 27.64
CA LEU A 62 7.55 -6.45 27.83
C LEU A 62 6.54 -6.50 28.99
N GLU A 63 5.79 -7.59 29.15
CA GLU A 63 4.84 -7.75 30.27
C GLU A 63 5.54 -7.79 31.64
N LYS A 64 6.79 -8.24 31.70
CA LYS A 64 7.57 -8.28 32.95
C LYS A 64 8.19 -6.93 33.33
N LEU A 65 8.22 -5.98 32.39
CA LEU A 65 8.78 -4.63 32.58
C LEU A 65 7.71 -3.58 32.88
N ALA A 66 6.42 -3.93 32.80
CA ALA A 66 5.28 -3.11 33.21
C ALA A 66 4.85 -3.43 34.65
#